data_AF-A0A2V7XPR8-F1
#
_entry.id   AF-A0A2V7XPR8-F1
#
_cell.length_a   1.000
_cell.length_b   1.000
_cell.length_c   1.000
_cell.angle_alpha   90.00
_cell.angle_beta   90.00
_cell.angle_gamma   90.00
#
_symmetry.space_group_name_H-M   'P 1'
#
loop_
_entity.id
_entity.type
_entity.pdbx_description
1 polymer ?
#
loop_
_entity_poly.entity_id
_entity_poly.type
_entity_poly.pdbx_seq_one_letter_code
_entity_poly.pdbx_strand_id
1 'polypeptide(L)'
;MAAFVAGLLLVARAFGLGPLLRLLVLLFALEWNEPAFADAGVGNVGRLQVGLLGVCFALLGWRARAGPALLGAVLAAVVLFKPTLALVPLWLVLLWLVRGRFRDLALAVAGGAVAAALAIAFAARVGFPWGMWERWLAAAAAMPEAAISFELGNLSLARAVGAALGMDMALPVGVALSALVVILLVRSGPGPDEEHLVLALGAVASLLAARLVWIHYYVLALPAVLACLRAAARPAASWVSLAALALFAVRPLFTVMGRVDLTLEAVLLGAAAVALFAATSWGIGGPRPSSRASIPSKLEATG
;
A
#
# COMPACT_ATOMS: atom_id res chain seq x y z
N MET A 1 -4.47 11.93 -13.40
CA MET A 1 -3.54 12.80 -12.66
C MET A 1 -4.17 13.39 -11.40
N ALA A 2 -5.30 14.12 -11.48
CA ALA A 2 -5.92 14.74 -10.32
C ALA A 2 -6.19 13.79 -9.14
N ALA A 3 -6.73 12.59 -9.42
CA ALA A 3 -6.94 11.56 -8.39
C ALA A 3 -5.65 11.15 -7.67
N PHE A 4 -4.54 11.05 -8.39
CA PHE A 4 -3.23 10.70 -7.83
C PHE A 4 -2.72 11.79 -6.89
N VAL A 5 -2.74 13.05 -7.34
CA VAL A 5 -2.32 14.21 -6.54
C VAL A 5 -3.16 14.31 -5.27
N ALA A 6 -4.49 14.27 -5.41
CA ALA A 6 -5.41 14.33 -4.27
C ALA A 6 -5.16 13.17 -3.31
N GLY A 7 -5.04 11.94 -3.83
CA GLY A 7 -4.77 10.75 -3.03
C GLY A 7 -3.50 10.87 -2.22
N LEU A 8 -2.39 11.24 -2.87
CA LEU A 8 -1.09 11.37 -2.22
C LEU A 8 -1.12 12.43 -1.11
N LEU A 9 -1.78 13.57 -1.35
CA LEU A 9 -1.94 14.62 -0.34
C LEU A 9 -2.82 14.17 0.84
N LEU A 10 -3.88 13.39 0.59
CA LEU A 10 -4.73 12.82 1.64
C LEU A 10 -3.96 11.81 2.49
N VAL A 11 -3.17 10.92 1.88
CA VAL A 11 -2.32 9.98 2.62
C VAL A 11 -1.27 10.73 3.44
N ALA A 12 -0.58 11.71 2.85
CA ALA A 12 0.43 12.48 3.54
C ALA A 12 -0.15 13.33 4.68
N ARG A 13 -1.40 13.80 4.54
CA ARG A 13 -2.16 14.46 5.61
C ARG A 13 -2.54 13.47 6.71
N ALA A 14 -2.98 12.27 6.37
CA ALA A 14 -3.34 11.24 7.35
C ALA A 14 -2.14 10.84 8.23
N PHE A 15 -0.93 10.83 7.67
CA PHE A 15 0.30 10.67 8.45
C PHE A 15 0.84 11.96 9.08
N GLY A 16 0.10 13.06 9.05
CA GLY A 16 0.51 14.29 9.74
C GLY A 16 1.77 14.97 9.20
N LEU A 17 2.18 14.69 7.96
CA LEU A 17 3.38 15.33 7.38
C LEU A 17 3.18 16.84 7.24
N GLY A 18 4.23 17.64 7.46
CA GLY A 18 4.18 19.09 7.28
C GLY A 18 4.00 19.51 5.81
N PRO A 19 3.50 20.72 5.51
CA PRO A 19 3.22 21.17 4.13
C PRO A 19 4.41 21.08 3.19
N LEU A 20 5.61 21.47 3.66
CA LEU A 20 6.84 21.37 2.87
C LEU A 20 7.12 19.94 2.43
N LEU A 21 7.06 18.98 3.36
CA LEU A 21 7.31 17.58 3.05
C LEU A 21 6.25 17.00 2.10
N ARG A 22 4.97 17.42 2.24
CA ARG A 22 3.92 17.05 1.28
C ARG A 22 4.24 17.55 -0.13
N LEU A 23 4.70 18.80 -0.25
CA LEU A 23 5.08 19.38 -1.54
C LEU A 23 6.31 18.68 -2.14
N LEU A 24 7.33 18.38 -1.32
CA LEU A 24 8.53 17.66 -1.78
C LEU A 24 8.19 16.25 -2.28
N VAL A 25 7.36 15.50 -1.53
CA VAL A 25 6.94 14.17 -1.97
C VAL A 25 6.05 14.25 -3.21
N LEU A 26 5.18 15.26 -3.31
CA LEU A 26 4.38 15.48 -4.51
C LEU A 26 5.25 15.80 -5.73
N LEU A 27 6.22 16.70 -5.58
CA LEU A 27 7.17 17.04 -6.64
C LEU A 27 7.94 15.79 -7.09
N PHE A 28 8.48 15.03 -6.14
CA PHE A 28 9.12 13.75 -6.44
C PHE A 28 8.18 12.80 -7.19
N ALA A 29 6.94 12.64 -6.71
CA ALA A 29 5.97 11.71 -7.29
C ALA A 29 5.55 12.09 -8.72
N LEU A 30 5.62 13.37 -9.06
CA LEU A 30 5.26 13.88 -10.39
C LEU A 30 6.44 13.94 -11.36
N GLU A 31 7.65 14.23 -10.85
CA GLU A 31 8.82 14.54 -11.68
C GLU A 31 9.89 13.44 -11.70
N TRP A 32 9.98 12.63 -10.65
CA TRP A 32 11.09 11.67 -10.46
C TRP A 32 10.66 10.24 -10.13
N ASN A 33 9.38 9.99 -9.87
CA ASN A 33 8.91 8.64 -9.58
C ASN A 33 8.67 7.85 -10.87
N GLU A 34 9.61 6.98 -11.22
CA GLU A 34 9.50 6.15 -12.42
C GLU A 34 8.27 5.24 -12.42
N PRO A 35 7.89 4.58 -11.31
CA PRO A 35 6.64 3.83 -11.24
C PRO A 35 5.42 4.66 -11.66
N ALA A 36 5.33 5.91 -11.22
CA ALA A 36 4.27 6.80 -11.64
C ALA A 36 4.35 7.05 -13.14
N PHE A 37 5.50 7.43 -13.71
CA PHE A 37 5.63 7.70 -15.15
C PHE A 37 5.24 6.49 -16.00
N ALA A 38 5.75 5.32 -15.67
CA ALA A 38 5.43 4.08 -16.35
C ALA A 38 3.92 3.79 -16.27
N ASP A 39 3.24 4.08 -15.15
CA ASP A 39 1.78 3.91 -15.02
C ASP A 39 1.00 4.75 -16.03
N ALA A 40 1.44 6.00 -16.26
CA ALA A 40 0.85 6.85 -17.28
C ALA A 40 1.20 6.41 -18.71
N GLY A 41 2.43 5.97 -18.94
CA GLY A 41 2.90 5.56 -20.27
C GLY A 41 2.11 4.38 -20.84
N VAL A 42 1.66 3.46 -19.98
CA VAL A 42 0.89 2.28 -20.40
C VAL A 42 -0.63 2.42 -20.15
N GLY A 43 -1.08 3.60 -19.71
CA GLY A 43 -2.50 3.83 -19.40
C GLY A 43 -3.05 2.93 -18.28
N ASN A 44 -2.20 2.49 -17.34
CA ASN A 44 -2.64 1.70 -16.21
C ASN A 44 -3.30 2.59 -15.15
N VAL A 45 -3.89 1.94 -14.14
CA VAL A 45 -4.75 2.57 -13.16
C VAL A 45 -4.14 2.63 -11.75
N GLY A 46 -2.84 2.41 -11.60
CA GLY A 46 -2.16 2.44 -10.30
C GLY A 46 -2.26 3.81 -9.62
N ARG A 47 -2.09 4.89 -10.40
CA ARG A 47 -2.32 6.28 -9.97
C ARG A 47 -3.74 6.53 -9.46
N LEU A 48 -4.75 5.90 -10.09
CA LEU A 48 -6.14 5.98 -9.64
C LEU A 48 -6.34 5.18 -8.33
N GLN A 49 -5.73 4.00 -8.21
CA GLN A 49 -5.73 3.22 -6.97
C GLN A 49 -5.11 3.99 -5.80
N VAL A 50 -4.02 4.75 -6.00
CA VAL A 50 -3.48 5.66 -4.98
C VAL A 50 -4.49 6.76 -4.60
N GLY A 51 -5.21 7.29 -5.59
CA GLY A 51 -6.33 8.22 -5.36
C GLY A 51 -7.39 7.65 -4.41
N LEU A 52 -7.87 6.45 -4.72
CA LEU A 52 -8.87 5.75 -3.91
C LEU A 52 -8.33 5.36 -2.53
N LEU A 53 -7.07 4.93 -2.43
CA LEU A 53 -6.41 4.71 -1.14
C LEU A 53 -6.40 5.99 -0.32
N GLY A 54 -6.04 7.14 -0.91
CA GLY A 54 -6.09 8.42 -0.20
C GLY A 54 -7.48 8.75 0.38
N VAL A 55 -8.56 8.40 -0.33
CA VAL A 55 -9.92 8.50 0.22
C VAL A 55 -10.10 7.57 1.42
N CYS A 56 -9.63 6.31 1.36
CA CYS A 56 -9.65 5.40 2.51
C CYS A 56 -8.90 5.99 3.72
N PHE A 57 -7.71 6.55 3.53
CA PHE A 57 -6.93 7.20 4.58
C PHE A 57 -7.69 8.38 5.21
N ALA A 58 -8.39 9.17 4.39
CA ALA A 58 -9.22 10.27 4.86
C ALA A 58 -10.44 9.79 5.66
N LEU A 59 -11.11 8.73 5.20
CA LEU A 59 -12.28 8.14 5.86
C LEU A 59 -11.93 7.53 7.23
N LEU A 60 -10.74 6.94 7.38
CA LEU A 60 -10.24 6.48 8.69
C LEU A 60 -10.07 7.62 9.69
N GLY A 61 -9.66 8.81 9.22
CA GLY A 61 -9.58 10.00 10.07
C GLY A 61 -10.94 10.65 10.35
N TRP A 62 -11.99 10.25 9.62
CA TRP A 62 -13.31 10.86 9.72
C TRP A 62 -14.18 10.16 10.75
N ARG A 63 -14.42 10.83 11.88
CA ARG A 63 -15.15 10.30 13.04
C ARG A 63 -16.69 10.28 12.88
N ALA A 64 -17.21 10.21 11.66
CA ALA A 64 -18.64 10.12 11.41
C ALA A 64 -19.16 8.70 11.63
N ARG A 65 -20.43 8.56 12.05
CA ARG A 65 -21.09 7.25 12.23
C ARG A 65 -21.12 6.40 10.95
N ALA A 66 -21.19 7.06 9.78
CA ALA A 66 -21.18 6.41 8.47
C ALA A 66 -19.76 6.07 7.97
N GLY A 67 -18.70 6.49 8.67
CA GLY A 67 -17.31 6.35 8.24
C GLY A 67 -16.93 4.92 7.85
N PRO A 68 -17.15 3.91 8.71
CA PRO A 68 -16.81 2.52 8.39
C PRO A 68 -17.56 1.97 7.17
N ALA A 69 -18.84 2.31 7.01
CA ALA A 69 -19.62 1.88 5.85
C ALA A 69 -19.11 2.49 4.55
N LEU A 70 -18.80 3.79 4.55
CA LEU A 70 -18.23 4.46 3.39
C LEU A 70 -16.82 3.95 3.07
N LEU A 71 -16.02 3.64 4.10
CA LEU A 71 -14.71 3.02 3.92
C LEU A 71 -14.83 1.65 3.26
N GLY A 72 -15.76 0.81 3.74
CA GLY A 72 -16.06 -0.49 3.13
C GLY A 72 -16.53 -0.38 1.67
N ALA A 73 -17.37 0.61 1.37
CA ALA A 73 -17.81 0.89 0.01
C ALA A 73 -16.64 1.24 -0.93
N VAL A 74 -15.74 2.13 -0.50
CA VAL A 74 -14.56 2.52 -1.28
C VAL A 74 -13.58 1.35 -1.42
N LEU A 75 -13.33 0.58 -0.36
CA LEU A 75 -12.47 -0.60 -0.42
C LEU A 75 -13.01 -1.68 -1.37
N ALA A 76 -14.32 -1.94 -1.36
CA ALA A 76 -14.95 -2.85 -2.30
C ALA A 76 -14.79 -2.34 -3.75
N ALA A 77 -15.01 -1.04 -3.98
CA ALA A 77 -14.80 -0.43 -5.29
C ALA A 77 -13.33 -0.55 -5.75
N VAL A 78 -12.35 -0.36 -4.86
CA VAL A 78 -10.92 -0.54 -5.16
C VAL A 78 -10.63 -1.97 -5.63
N VAL A 79 -11.12 -2.98 -4.91
CA VAL A 79 -10.85 -4.40 -5.22
C VAL A 79 -11.56 -4.82 -6.50
N LEU A 80 -12.84 -4.43 -6.67
CA LEU A 80 -13.59 -4.70 -7.89
C LEU A 80 -13.02 -3.97 -9.10
N PHE A 81 -12.44 -2.79 -8.91
CA PHE A 81 -11.83 -2.09 -10.04
C PHE A 81 -10.52 -2.76 -10.47
N LYS A 82 -9.66 -3.14 -9.51
CA LYS A 82 -8.45 -3.91 -9.77
C LYS A 82 -8.04 -4.68 -8.51
N PRO A 83 -8.03 -6.03 -8.54
CA PRO A 83 -7.89 -6.85 -7.33
C PRO A 83 -6.47 -6.87 -6.74
N THR A 84 -5.53 -6.12 -7.31
CA THR A 84 -4.15 -6.00 -6.82
C THR A 84 -4.04 -5.38 -5.44
N LEU A 85 -5.12 -4.86 -4.85
CA LEU A 85 -5.14 -4.33 -3.49
C LEU A 85 -5.99 -5.17 -2.53
N ALA A 86 -6.33 -6.41 -2.85
CA ALA A 86 -7.17 -7.27 -2.01
C ALA A 86 -6.64 -7.48 -0.58
N LEU A 87 -5.31 -7.42 -0.37
CA LEU A 87 -4.74 -7.52 0.97
C LEU A 87 -5.04 -6.30 1.85
N VAL A 88 -5.31 -5.13 1.27
CA VAL A 88 -5.63 -3.91 2.03
C VAL A 88 -6.92 -4.08 2.87
N PRO A 89 -8.10 -4.39 2.29
CA PRO A 89 -9.28 -4.63 3.10
C PRO A 89 -9.16 -5.88 3.96
N LEU A 90 -8.50 -6.94 3.48
CA LEU A 90 -8.29 -8.15 4.27
C LEU A 90 -7.59 -7.83 5.60
N TRP A 91 -6.51 -7.06 5.57
CA TRP A 91 -5.75 -6.76 6.78
C TRP A 91 -6.46 -5.76 7.69
N LEU A 92 -7.26 -4.85 7.14
CA LEU A 92 -8.14 -3.99 7.94
C LEU A 92 -9.21 -4.82 8.68
N VAL A 93 -9.78 -5.83 8.01
CA VAL A 93 -10.70 -6.79 8.64
C VAL A 93 -10.00 -7.56 9.77
N LEU A 94 -8.79 -8.08 9.53
CA LEU A 94 -8.01 -8.77 10.56
C LEU A 94 -7.73 -7.86 11.76
N LEU A 95 -7.39 -6.60 11.52
CA LEU A 95 -7.22 -5.60 12.57
C LEU A 95 -8.49 -5.44 13.41
N TRP A 96 -9.64 -5.18 12.77
CA TRP A 96 -10.89 -4.99 13.51
C TRP A 96 -11.34 -6.24 14.26
N LEU A 97 -11.09 -7.44 13.71
CA LEU A 97 -11.32 -8.71 14.42
C LEU A 97 -10.44 -8.83 15.66
N VAL A 98 -9.13 -8.61 15.53
CA VAL A 98 -8.17 -8.66 16.66
C VAL A 98 -8.50 -7.60 17.72
N ARG A 99 -9.04 -6.45 17.31
CA ARG A 99 -9.45 -5.36 18.22
C ARG A 99 -10.89 -5.46 18.71
N GLY A 100 -11.64 -6.51 18.35
CA GLY A 100 -13.04 -6.69 18.75
C GLY A 100 -14.00 -5.61 18.22
N ARG A 101 -13.62 -4.90 17.14
CA ARG A 101 -14.41 -3.81 16.51
C ARG A 101 -15.44 -4.34 15.53
N PHE A 102 -16.26 -5.29 15.99
CA PHE A 102 -17.25 -5.99 15.16
C PHE A 102 -18.29 -5.06 14.54
N ARG A 103 -18.64 -3.96 15.22
CA ARG A 103 -19.55 -2.95 14.67
C ARG A 103 -18.99 -2.28 13.42
N ASP A 104 -17.72 -1.86 13.46
CA ASP A 104 -17.08 -1.19 12.33
C ASP A 104 -16.91 -2.16 11.17
N LEU A 105 -16.55 -3.42 11.48
CA LEU A 105 -16.51 -4.50 10.50
C LEU A 105 -17.88 -4.71 9.84
N ALA A 106 -18.96 -4.85 10.62
CA ALA A 106 -20.31 -5.06 10.09
C ALA A 106 -20.75 -3.90 9.19
N LEU A 107 -20.48 -2.66 9.60
CA LEU A 107 -20.78 -1.47 8.80
C LEU A 107 -19.98 -1.45 7.50
N ALA A 108 -18.67 -1.73 7.55
CA ALA A 108 -17.82 -1.80 6.36
C ALA A 108 -18.25 -2.92 5.40
N VAL A 109 -18.60 -4.08 5.92
CA VAL A 109 -19.15 -5.19 5.11
C VAL A 109 -20.46 -4.76 4.45
N ALA A 110 -21.37 -4.13 5.19
CA ALA A 110 -22.63 -3.64 4.63
C ALA A 110 -22.41 -2.60 3.52
N GLY A 111 -21.53 -1.62 3.76
CA GLY A 111 -21.19 -0.62 2.74
C GLY A 111 -20.50 -1.21 1.52
N GLY A 112 -19.59 -2.17 1.72
CA GLY A 112 -18.94 -2.91 0.64
C GLY A 112 -19.92 -3.74 -0.18
N ALA A 113 -20.86 -4.42 0.46
CA ALA A 113 -21.92 -5.20 -0.20
C ALA A 113 -22.82 -4.31 -1.07
N VAL A 114 -23.24 -3.15 -0.55
CA VAL A 114 -24.03 -2.16 -1.31
C VAL A 114 -23.25 -1.66 -2.53
N ALA A 115 -21.98 -1.27 -2.35
CA ALA A 115 -21.14 -0.81 -3.45
C ALA A 115 -20.93 -1.89 -4.52
N ALA A 116 -20.69 -3.14 -4.10
CA ALA A 116 -20.54 -4.28 -5.00
C ALA A 116 -21.84 -4.54 -5.78
N ALA A 117 -22.99 -4.53 -5.11
CA ALA A 117 -24.29 -4.70 -5.76
C ALA A 117 -24.56 -3.60 -6.80
N LEU A 118 -24.27 -2.34 -6.47
CA LEU A 118 -24.40 -1.22 -7.41
C LEU A 118 -23.45 -1.35 -8.61
N ALA A 119 -22.19 -1.76 -8.37
CA ALA A 119 -21.22 -1.96 -9.45
C ALA A 119 -21.64 -3.10 -10.39
N ILE A 120 -22.14 -4.21 -9.83
CA ILE A 120 -22.65 -5.35 -10.60
C ILE A 120 -23.89 -4.95 -11.39
N ALA A 121 -24.85 -4.24 -10.77
CA ALA A 121 -26.05 -3.75 -11.44
C ALA A 121 -25.71 -2.79 -12.59
N PHE A 122 -24.74 -1.89 -12.38
CA PHE A 122 -24.25 -1.00 -13.42
C PHE A 122 -23.58 -1.76 -14.56
N ALA A 123 -22.70 -2.71 -14.25
CA ALA A 123 -22.04 -3.56 -15.24
C ALA A 123 -23.06 -4.33 -16.08
N ALA A 124 -24.04 -4.97 -15.44
CA ALA A 124 -25.14 -5.67 -16.11
C ALA A 124 -25.92 -4.74 -17.04
N ARG A 125 -26.20 -3.50 -16.62
CA ARG A 125 -26.90 -2.49 -17.44
C ARG A 125 -26.10 -2.10 -18.70
N VAL A 126 -24.78 -2.08 -18.62
CA VAL A 126 -23.88 -1.76 -19.75
C VAL A 126 -23.61 -3.00 -20.63
N GLY A 127 -24.20 -4.15 -20.29
CA GLY A 127 -24.08 -5.39 -21.08
C GLY A 127 -22.90 -6.27 -20.69
N PHE A 128 -22.28 -6.03 -19.52
CA PHE A 128 -21.24 -6.92 -19.03
C PHE A 128 -21.84 -8.23 -18.50
N PRO A 129 -21.27 -9.38 -18.89
CA PRO A 129 -21.77 -10.68 -18.46
C PRO A 129 -21.49 -10.97 -16.99
N TRP A 130 -22.47 -11.56 -16.29
CA TRP A 130 -22.42 -11.89 -14.85
C TRP A 130 -21.19 -12.72 -14.42
N GLY A 131 -20.77 -13.68 -15.25
CA GLY A 131 -19.60 -14.53 -14.98
C GLY A 131 -18.25 -13.94 -15.38
N MET A 132 -18.14 -12.63 -15.62
CA MET A 132 -16.87 -12.01 -16.04
C MET A 132 -15.75 -12.23 -15.02
N TRP A 133 -16.04 -12.08 -13.73
CA TRP A 133 -15.06 -12.30 -12.67
C TRP A 133 -14.56 -13.72 -12.58
N GLU A 134 -15.46 -14.70 -12.72
CA GLU A 134 -15.09 -16.12 -12.75
C GLU A 134 -14.16 -16.41 -13.93
N ARG A 135 -14.51 -15.92 -15.13
CA ARG A 135 -13.65 -16.07 -16.31
C ARG A 135 -12.33 -15.35 -16.17
N TRP A 136 -12.31 -14.16 -15.58
CA TRP A 136 -11.08 -13.43 -15.31
C TRP A 136 -10.19 -14.18 -14.30
N LEU A 137 -10.76 -14.72 -13.23
CA LEU A 137 -10.03 -15.54 -12.25
C LEU A 137 -9.47 -16.81 -12.89
N ALA A 138 -10.26 -17.50 -13.71
CA ALA A 138 -9.82 -18.68 -14.45
C ALA A 138 -8.68 -18.33 -15.42
N ALA A 139 -8.79 -17.22 -16.16
CA ALA A 139 -7.75 -16.74 -17.05
C ALA A 139 -6.47 -16.33 -16.30
N ALA A 140 -6.59 -15.67 -15.15
CA ALA A 140 -5.47 -15.28 -14.31
C ALA A 140 -4.76 -16.52 -13.71
N ALA A 141 -5.52 -17.53 -13.29
CA ALA A 141 -4.98 -18.79 -12.77
C ALA A 141 -4.29 -19.62 -13.87
N ALA A 142 -4.85 -19.62 -15.09
CA ALA A 142 -4.32 -20.32 -16.25
C ALA A 142 -3.24 -19.54 -17.02
N MET A 143 -2.79 -18.39 -16.48
CA MET A 143 -1.82 -17.54 -17.16
C MET A 143 -0.49 -18.31 -17.38
N PRO A 144 -0.02 -18.44 -18.64
CA PRO A 144 1.21 -19.19 -18.93
C PRO A 144 2.43 -18.55 -18.26
N GLU A 145 3.38 -19.38 -17.82
CA GLU A 145 4.63 -18.90 -17.21
C GLU A 145 5.44 -17.96 -18.13
N ALA A 146 5.35 -18.17 -19.44
CA ALA A 146 5.96 -17.30 -20.44
C ALA A 146 5.37 -15.87 -20.44
N ALA A 147 4.10 -15.70 -20.06
CA ALA A 147 3.42 -14.39 -20.02
C ALA A 147 3.76 -13.57 -18.76
N ILE A 148 4.40 -14.20 -17.77
CA ILE A 148 4.79 -13.56 -16.50
C ILE A 148 6.30 -13.66 -16.26
N SER A 149 7.09 -13.82 -17.31
CA SER A 149 8.56 -13.97 -17.22
C SER A 149 9.27 -12.68 -16.81
N PHE A 150 10.50 -12.81 -16.31
CA PHE A 150 11.38 -11.67 -16.02
C PHE A 150 11.75 -10.89 -17.29
N GLU A 151 11.87 -11.60 -18.43
CA GLU A 151 12.19 -11.01 -19.73
C GLU A 151 11.12 -10.03 -20.21
N LEU A 152 9.87 -10.22 -19.79
CA LEU A 152 8.76 -9.29 -20.04
C LEU A 152 8.65 -8.15 -19.00
N GLY A 153 9.68 -7.97 -18.17
CA GLY A 153 9.71 -6.91 -17.16
C GLY A 153 8.85 -7.21 -15.92
N ASN A 154 8.63 -8.48 -15.59
CA ASN A 154 8.05 -8.85 -14.30
C ASN A 154 9.10 -8.70 -13.19
N LEU A 155 8.82 -7.84 -12.22
CA LEU A 155 9.68 -7.46 -11.09
C LEU A 155 9.16 -8.02 -9.76
N SER A 156 8.40 -9.11 -9.81
CA SER A 156 7.83 -9.77 -8.62
C SER A 156 8.91 -10.42 -7.76
N LEU A 157 8.95 -10.06 -6.48
CA LEU A 157 9.80 -10.72 -5.48
C LEU A 157 9.36 -12.18 -5.26
N ALA A 158 8.06 -12.44 -5.14
CA ALA A 158 7.54 -13.79 -4.98
C ALA A 158 7.98 -14.70 -6.14
N ARG A 159 7.97 -14.18 -7.38
CA ARG A 159 8.49 -14.93 -8.52
C ARG A 159 10.00 -15.17 -8.41
N ALA A 160 10.78 -14.18 -7.98
CA ALA A 160 12.23 -14.31 -7.89
C ALA A 160 12.63 -15.40 -6.88
N VAL A 161 11.99 -15.39 -5.72
CA VAL A 161 12.15 -16.43 -4.70
C VAL A 161 11.64 -17.78 -5.22
N GLY A 162 10.50 -17.79 -5.91
CA GLY A 162 9.92 -19.00 -6.48
C GLY A 162 10.79 -19.66 -7.55
N ALA A 163 11.44 -18.86 -8.41
CA ALA A 163 12.38 -19.35 -9.40
C ALA A 163 13.62 -20.00 -8.75
N ALA A 164 14.11 -19.45 -7.64
CA ALA A 164 15.21 -20.03 -6.89
C ALA A 164 14.84 -21.34 -6.16
N LEU A 165 13.58 -21.47 -5.72
CA LEU A 165 13.08 -22.63 -4.98
C LEU A 165 12.37 -23.68 -5.86
N GLY A 166 12.13 -23.38 -7.15
CA GLY A 166 11.38 -24.25 -8.05
C GLY A 166 9.89 -24.38 -7.72
N MET A 167 9.28 -23.39 -7.03
CA MET A 167 7.88 -23.43 -6.60
C MET A 167 7.19 -22.06 -6.66
N ASP A 168 5.86 -22.01 -6.77
CA ASP A 168 5.12 -20.74 -6.70
C ASP A 168 5.12 -20.22 -5.25
N MET A 169 5.77 -19.08 -5.03
CA MET A 169 5.92 -18.46 -3.71
C MET A 169 4.94 -17.32 -3.44
N ALA A 170 4.04 -16.99 -4.38
CA ALA A 170 3.07 -15.90 -4.19
C ALA A 170 2.15 -16.11 -2.98
N LEU A 171 1.49 -17.28 -2.92
CA LEU A 171 0.62 -17.62 -1.80
C LEU A 171 1.40 -17.81 -0.48
N PRO A 172 2.51 -18.60 -0.43
CA PRO A 172 3.32 -18.71 0.78
C PRO A 172 3.79 -17.36 1.35
N VAL A 173 4.27 -16.46 0.49
CA VAL A 173 4.69 -15.10 0.91
C VAL A 173 3.49 -14.32 1.45
N GLY A 174 2.35 -14.32 0.74
CA GLY A 174 1.14 -13.65 1.21
C GLY A 174 0.64 -14.14 2.58
N VAL A 175 0.67 -15.45 2.80
CA VAL A 175 0.33 -16.07 4.10
C VAL A 175 1.32 -15.69 5.18
N ALA A 176 2.62 -15.76 4.91
CA ALA A 176 3.67 -15.40 5.87
C ALA A 176 3.58 -13.93 6.30
N LEU A 177 3.39 -13.00 5.36
CA LEU A 177 3.21 -11.58 5.64
C LEU A 177 1.93 -11.33 6.46
N SER A 178 0.83 -12.02 6.13
CA SER A 178 -0.43 -11.90 6.88
C SER A 178 -0.30 -12.42 8.30
N ALA A 179 0.35 -13.57 8.49
CA ALA A 179 0.62 -14.13 9.82
C ALA A 179 1.50 -13.19 10.66
N LEU A 180 2.55 -12.62 10.06
CA LEU A 180 3.40 -11.64 10.73
C LEU A 180 2.59 -10.41 11.19
N VAL A 181 1.75 -9.84 10.33
CA VAL A 181 0.89 -8.70 10.72
C VAL A 181 -0.05 -9.08 11.86
N VAL A 182 -0.70 -10.24 11.82
CA VAL A 182 -1.56 -10.71 12.92
C VAL A 182 -0.78 -10.83 14.23
N ILE A 183 0.42 -11.43 14.20
CA ILE A 183 1.30 -11.55 15.37
C ILE A 183 1.63 -10.16 15.95
N LEU A 184 1.99 -9.20 15.10
CA LEU A 184 2.28 -7.83 15.51
C LEU A 184 1.05 -7.17 16.15
N LEU A 185 -0.12 -7.28 15.51
CA LEU A 185 -1.36 -6.71 16.04
C LEU A 185 -1.74 -7.28 17.41
N VAL A 186 -1.61 -8.60 17.59
CA VAL A 186 -1.90 -9.25 18.88
C VAL A 186 -0.92 -8.77 19.96
N ARG A 187 0.37 -8.59 19.63
CA ARG A 187 1.41 -8.22 20.61
C ARG A 187 1.48 -6.73 20.96
N SER A 188 1.14 -5.83 20.04
CA SER A 188 1.43 -4.39 20.18
C SER A 188 0.40 -3.55 20.93
N GLY A 189 -0.78 -4.11 21.22
CA GLY A 189 -1.93 -3.34 21.72
C GLY A 189 -2.40 -2.21 20.77
N PRO A 190 -3.56 -1.59 21.02
CA PRO A 190 -4.10 -0.56 20.14
C PRO A 190 -3.17 0.67 20.07
N GLY A 191 -2.91 1.17 18.85
CA GLY A 191 -2.04 2.32 18.57
C GLY A 191 -2.77 3.46 17.85
N PRO A 192 -2.28 4.71 17.95
CA PRO A 192 -2.99 5.90 17.44
C PRO A 192 -3.15 5.97 15.91
N ASP A 193 -2.35 5.24 15.14
CA ASP A 193 -2.36 5.25 13.66
C ASP A 193 -2.35 3.84 13.07
N GLU A 194 -2.76 2.85 13.86
CA GLU A 194 -2.67 1.44 13.53
C GLU A 194 -3.42 1.10 12.23
N GLU A 195 -4.61 1.68 12.02
CA GLU A 195 -5.39 1.47 10.80
C GLU A 195 -4.66 2.01 9.56
N HIS A 196 -4.09 3.23 9.64
CA HIS A 196 -3.33 3.83 8.54
C HIS A 196 -2.09 3.01 8.19
N LEU A 197 -1.38 2.49 9.20
CA LEU A 197 -0.23 1.61 9.01
C LEU A 197 -0.63 0.29 8.36
N VAL A 198 -1.73 -0.33 8.81
CA VAL A 198 -2.26 -1.57 8.23
C VAL A 198 -2.66 -1.38 6.76
N LEU A 199 -3.28 -0.25 6.40
CA LEU A 199 -3.58 0.07 5.00
C LEU A 199 -2.32 0.20 4.15
N ALA A 200 -1.31 0.92 4.64
CA ALA A 200 -0.03 1.09 3.94
C ALA A 200 0.71 -0.25 3.77
N LEU A 201 0.69 -1.08 4.82
CA LEU A 201 1.26 -2.42 4.82
C LEU A 201 0.57 -3.34 3.82
N GLY A 202 -0.76 -3.32 3.76
CA GLY A 202 -1.52 -4.13 2.79
C GLY A 202 -1.19 -3.76 1.34
N ALA A 203 -0.96 -2.48 1.04
CA ALA A 203 -0.60 -2.02 -0.29
C ALA A 203 0.78 -2.54 -0.72
N VAL A 204 1.80 -2.43 0.15
CA VAL A 204 3.15 -2.95 -0.13
C VAL A 204 3.16 -4.48 -0.15
N ALA A 205 2.45 -5.14 0.76
CA ALA A 205 2.36 -6.59 0.80
C ALA A 205 1.76 -7.17 -0.48
N SER A 206 0.83 -6.43 -1.11
CA SER A 206 0.27 -6.84 -2.39
C SER A 206 1.30 -6.83 -3.51
N LEU A 207 2.34 -5.98 -3.44
CA LEU A 207 3.48 -6.03 -4.35
C LEU A 207 4.39 -7.21 -4.02
N LEU A 208 4.68 -7.45 -2.74
CA LEU A 208 5.59 -8.51 -2.33
C LEU A 208 5.06 -9.92 -2.61
N ALA A 209 3.73 -10.12 -2.48
CA ALA A 209 3.09 -11.42 -2.62
C ALA A 209 2.55 -11.73 -4.02
N ALA A 210 2.46 -10.76 -4.93
CA ALA A 210 1.89 -10.99 -6.26
C ALA A 210 2.82 -11.78 -7.18
N ARG A 211 2.29 -12.70 -7.98
CA ARG A 211 3.03 -13.42 -9.05
C ARG A 211 3.55 -12.50 -10.16
N LEU A 212 2.86 -11.38 -10.38
CA LEU A 212 3.14 -10.42 -11.44
C LEU A 212 3.18 -9.01 -10.86
N VAL A 213 4.33 -8.36 -10.99
CA VAL A 213 4.54 -6.97 -10.56
C VAL A 213 5.30 -6.23 -11.64
N TRP A 214 4.65 -5.29 -12.30
CA TRP A 214 5.33 -4.40 -13.23
C TRP A 214 5.85 -3.16 -12.49
N ILE A 215 6.84 -2.48 -13.06
CA ILE A 215 7.47 -1.29 -12.46
C ILE A 215 6.43 -0.27 -11.98
N HIS A 216 5.38 -0.06 -12.77
CA HIS A 216 4.36 0.91 -12.48
C HIS A 216 3.40 0.51 -11.34
N TYR A 217 3.43 -0.74 -10.87
CA TYR A 217 2.70 -1.14 -9.66
C TYR A 217 3.37 -0.61 -8.39
N TYR A 218 4.67 -0.33 -8.41
CA TYR A 218 5.40 0.21 -7.25
C TYR A 218 4.92 1.61 -6.83
N VAL A 219 4.09 2.30 -7.64
CA VAL A 219 3.37 3.50 -7.20
C VAL A 219 2.50 3.25 -5.96
N LEU A 220 2.05 1.99 -5.76
CA LEU A 220 1.28 1.56 -4.60
C LEU A 220 2.10 1.47 -3.31
N ALA A 221 3.43 1.60 -3.37
CA ALA A 221 4.30 1.65 -2.20
C ALA A 221 4.36 3.03 -1.52
N LEU A 222 3.88 4.09 -2.20
CA LEU A 222 3.92 5.46 -1.69
C LEU A 222 3.26 5.66 -0.30
N PRO A 223 2.15 4.98 0.05
CA PRO A 223 1.62 5.06 1.41
C PRO A 223 2.60 4.60 2.49
N ALA A 224 3.39 3.56 2.25
CA ALA A 224 4.41 3.11 3.20
C ALA A 224 5.60 4.07 3.27
N VAL A 225 6.01 4.64 2.14
CA VAL A 225 7.01 5.73 2.12
C VAL A 225 6.57 6.88 3.01
N LEU A 226 5.33 7.34 2.87
CA LEU A 226 4.77 8.43 3.67
C LEU A 226 4.65 8.06 5.15
N ALA A 227 4.28 6.81 5.46
CA ALA A 227 4.23 6.30 6.83
C ALA A 227 5.60 6.38 7.52
N CYS A 228 6.66 5.98 6.81
CA CYS A 228 8.02 5.97 7.31
C CYS A 228 8.65 7.38 7.39
N LEU A 229 8.24 8.32 6.52
CA LEU A 229 8.66 9.74 6.58
C LEU A 229 8.09 10.51 7.78
N ARG A 230 6.97 10.05 8.36
CA ARG A 230 6.37 10.65 9.57
C ARG A 230 7.31 10.63 10.77
N ALA A 231 8.28 9.73 10.77
CA ALA A 231 8.97 9.31 11.97
C ALA A 231 10.07 10.29 12.44
N ALA A 232 9.69 11.52 12.83
CA ALA A 232 10.57 12.43 13.55
C ALA A 232 11.18 11.77 14.82
N ALA A 233 10.47 10.79 15.40
CA ALA A 233 10.95 9.99 16.53
C ALA A 233 11.76 8.73 16.14
N ARG A 234 11.87 8.37 14.85
CA ARG A 234 12.55 7.14 14.39
C ARG A 234 13.35 7.41 13.10
N PRO A 235 14.57 7.97 13.21
CA PRO A 235 15.35 8.41 12.05
C PRO A 235 15.65 7.29 11.05
N ALA A 236 15.82 6.04 11.52
CA ALA A 236 16.05 4.89 10.65
C ALA A 236 14.91 4.64 9.63
N ALA A 237 13.64 4.83 10.03
CA ALA A 237 12.51 4.66 9.12
C ALA A 237 12.49 5.74 8.03
N SER A 238 12.82 6.99 8.39
CA SER A 238 12.96 8.08 7.42
C SER A 238 14.06 7.79 6.40
N TRP A 239 15.20 7.24 6.83
CA TRP A 239 16.27 6.82 5.92
C TRP A 239 15.83 5.70 4.98
N VAL A 240 15.05 4.73 5.45
CA VAL A 240 14.46 3.70 4.60
C VAL A 240 13.55 4.32 3.54
N SER A 241 12.70 5.30 3.90
CA SER A 241 11.89 6.03 2.93
C SER A 241 12.72 6.76 1.89
N LEU A 242 13.76 7.47 2.31
CA LEU A 242 14.64 8.22 1.40
C LEU A 242 15.39 7.28 0.45
N ALA A 243 15.89 6.16 0.96
CA ALA A 243 16.51 5.12 0.14
C ALA A 243 15.52 4.53 -0.86
N ALA A 244 14.30 4.19 -0.43
CA ALA A 244 13.25 3.68 -1.31
C ALA A 244 12.86 4.70 -2.39
N LEU A 245 12.74 5.98 -2.04
CA LEU A 245 12.49 7.06 -3.00
C LEU A 245 13.62 7.16 -4.03
N ALA A 246 14.89 7.13 -3.60
CA ALA A 246 16.03 7.10 -4.51
C ALA A 246 15.98 5.88 -5.45
N LEU A 247 15.62 4.71 -4.92
CA LEU A 247 15.42 3.49 -5.70
C LEU A 247 14.14 3.48 -6.54
N PHE A 248 13.22 4.43 -6.38
CA PHE A 248 12.07 4.63 -7.28
C PHE A 248 12.35 5.68 -8.35
N ALA A 249 13.47 6.42 -8.24
CA ALA A 249 13.98 7.35 -9.23
C ALA A 249 14.98 6.67 -10.20
N VAL A 250 14.70 5.42 -10.57
CA VAL A 250 15.60 4.55 -11.33
C VAL A 250 15.93 5.08 -12.72
N ARG A 251 14.98 5.75 -13.40
CA ARG A 251 15.17 6.22 -14.78
C ARG A 251 16.28 7.26 -14.95
N PRO A 252 16.42 8.29 -14.10
CA PRO A 252 17.63 9.13 -14.07
C PRO A 252 18.92 8.32 -13.98
N LEU A 253 18.94 7.27 -13.14
CA LEU A 253 20.12 6.45 -12.89
C LEU A 253 20.49 5.60 -14.12
N PHE A 254 19.52 4.91 -14.74
CA PHE A 254 19.78 4.11 -15.94
C PHE A 254 20.06 4.94 -17.19
N THR A 255 19.49 6.14 -17.28
CA THR A 255 19.82 7.09 -18.38
C THR A 255 21.29 7.50 -18.32
N VAL A 256 21.85 7.67 -17.12
CA VAL A 256 23.29 7.96 -16.92
C VAL A 256 24.17 6.74 -17.21
N MET A 257 23.71 5.53 -16.88
CA MET A 257 24.51 4.31 -17.02
C MET A 257 24.45 3.63 -18.40
N GLY A 258 23.55 4.03 -19.29
CA GLY A 258 23.46 3.52 -20.66
C GLY A 258 23.11 2.03 -20.78
N ARG A 259 22.61 1.40 -19.70
CA ARG A 259 22.18 0.00 -19.65
C ARG A 259 20.94 -0.13 -18.76
N VAL A 260 19.97 -0.93 -19.20
CA VAL A 260 18.81 -1.33 -18.40
C VAL A 260 18.99 -2.81 -18.06
N ASP A 261 19.31 -3.10 -16.81
CA ASP A 261 19.32 -4.47 -16.28
C ASP A 261 18.04 -4.68 -15.48
N LEU A 262 17.06 -5.36 -16.09
CA LEU A 262 15.76 -5.65 -15.48
C LEU A 262 15.87 -6.51 -14.21
N THR A 263 16.91 -7.35 -14.11
CA THR A 263 17.14 -8.19 -12.94
C THR A 263 17.59 -7.34 -11.77
N LEU A 264 18.56 -6.44 -12.01
CA LEU A 264 19.01 -5.49 -11.00
C LEU A 264 17.85 -4.58 -10.56
N GLU A 265 17.05 -4.09 -11.50
CA GLU A 265 15.86 -3.29 -11.19
C GLU A 265 14.86 -4.04 -10.31
N ALA A 266 14.57 -5.31 -10.63
CA ALA A 266 13.69 -6.15 -9.81
C ALA A 266 14.23 -6.31 -8.38
N VAL A 267 15.53 -6.56 -8.23
CA VAL A 267 16.19 -6.70 -6.93
C VAL A 267 16.11 -5.41 -6.13
N LEU A 268 16.42 -4.25 -6.75
CA LEU A 268 16.41 -2.95 -6.08
C LEU A 268 15.00 -2.55 -5.63
N LEU A 269 14.01 -2.66 -6.51
CA LEU A 269 12.62 -2.32 -6.20
C LEU A 269 12.01 -3.30 -5.19
N GLY A 270 12.32 -4.59 -5.32
CA GLY A 270 11.92 -5.61 -4.34
C GLY A 270 12.54 -5.35 -2.96
N ALA A 271 13.83 -5.03 -2.89
CA ALA A 271 14.51 -4.67 -1.65
C ALA A 271 13.91 -3.41 -1.01
N ALA A 272 13.60 -2.38 -1.82
CA ALA A 272 12.91 -1.18 -1.35
C ALA A 272 11.54 -1.51 -0.74
N ALA A 273 10.74 -2.34 -1.40
CA ALA A 273 9.44 -2.76 -0.90
C ALA A 273 9.55 -3.60 0.40
N VAL A 274 10.52 -4.51 0.51
CA VAL A 274 10.77 -5.28 1.73
C VAL A 274 11.19 -4.36 2.89
N ALA A 275 12.11 -3.41 2.63
CA ALA A 275 12.56 -2.46 3.64
C ALA A 275 11.41 -1.56 4.12
N LEU A 276 10.59 -1.05 3.20
CA LEU A 276 9.39 -0.27 3.52
C LEU A 276 8.38 -1.09 4.34
N PHE A 277 8.15 -2.36 3.97
CA PHE A 277 7.29 -3.26 4.72
C PHE A 277 7.79 -3.45 6.16
N ALA A 278 9.08 -3.74 6.33
CA ALA A 278 9.69 -3.92 7.64
C ALA A 278 9.62 -2.66 8.50
N ALA A 279 10.00 -1.50 7.93
CA ALA A 279 9.98 -0.22 8.63
C ALA A 279 8.56 0.22 9.00
N THR A 280 7.56 -0.02 8.14
CA THR A 280 6.16 0.26 8.43
C THR A 280 5.61 -0.71 9.49
N SER A 281 6.01 -1.98 9.46
CA SER A 281 5.64 -3.00 10.46
C SER A 281 6.20 -2.67 11.84
N TRP A 282 7.41 -2.13 11.90
CA TRP A 282 7.99 -1.58 13.14
C TRP A 282 7.15 -0.42 13.70
N GLY A 283 6.42 0.28 12.83
CA GLY A 283 5.35 1.23 13.17
C GLY A 283 4.37 0.67 14.20
N ILE A 284 3.96 -0.58 14.01
CA ILE A 284 3.00 -1.32 14.84
C ILE A 284 3.71 -2.04 15.99
N GLY A 285 4.76 -2.81 15.68
CA GLY A 285 5.48 -3.70 16.60
C GLY A 285 6.43 -3.03 17.60
N GLY A 286 7.01 -1.90 17.20
CA GLY A 286 8.20 -1.35 17.86
C GLY A 286 7.90 -0.64 19.19
N PRO A 287 8.93 -0.41 20.02
CA PRO A 287 8.81 0.39 21.23
C PRO A 287 8.15 1.73 20.94
N ARG A 288 7.15 2.09 21.73
CA ARG A 288 6.55 3.42 21.68
C ARG A 288 7.51 4.37 22.40
N PRO A 289 7.83 5.55 21.83
CA PRO A 289 8.57 6.56 22.56
C PRO A 289 7.86 6.79 23.89
N SER A 290 8.57 6.66 25.01
CA SER A 290 7.97 6.93 26.30
C SER A 290 7.50 8.38 26.30
N SER A 291 6.23 8.63 26.60
CA SER A 291 5.67 9.98 26.70
C SER A 291 6.25 10.78 27.90
N ARG A 292 7.38 10.33 28.46
CA ARG A 292 8.02 10.83 29.68
C ARG A 292 9.25 11.71 29.44
N ALA A 293 9.49 12.17 28.20
CA ALA A 293 10.20 13.43 28.03
C ALA A 293 9.24 14.58 28.38
N SER A 294 8.75 14.60 29.63
CA SER A 294 8.20 15.80 30.24
C SER A 294 9.31 16.84 30.14
N ILE A 295 9.05 17.89 29.37
CA ILE A 295 9.84 19.11 29.38
C ILE A 295 10.08 19.44 30.86
N PRO A 296 11.34 19.44 31.35
CA PRO A 296 11.58 19.87 32.71
C PRO A 296 11.05 21.31 32.82
N SER A 297 10.05 21.51 33.66
CA SER A 297 9.48 22.81 34.00
C SER A 297 10.53 23.63 34.76
N LYS A 298 11.55 24.13 34.06
CA LYS A 298 12.50 25.11 34.59
C LYS A 298 11.90 26.52 34.52
N LEU A 299 10.71 26.71 35.09
CA LEU A 299 10.07 28.03 35.19
C LEU A 299 9.40 28.31 36.55
N GLU A 300 9.77 27.58 37.60
CA GLU A 300 9.39 27.93 38.97
C GLU A 300 10.63 27.99 39.87
N ALA A 301 11.37 29.11 39.81
CA ALA A 301 12.26 29.58 40.89
C ALA A 301 12.88 30.94 40.56
N THR A 302 12.06 31.98 40.32
CA THR A 302 12.43 33.39 40.54
C THR A 302 11.15 34.22 40.63
N GLY A 303 10.77 34.56 41.86
CA GLY A 303 9.61 35.38 42.21
C GLY A 303 9.36 35.33 43.70
#